data_AF-A0A937M242-F1
#
_entry.id   AF-A0A937M242-F1
#
_cell.length_a   1.000
_cell.length_b   1.000
_cell.length_c   1.000
_cell.angle_alpha   90.00
_cell.angle_beta   90.00
_cell.angle_gamma   90.00
#
_symmetry.space_group_name_H-M   'P 1'
#
loop_
_entity.id
_entity.type
_entity.pdbx_description
1 polymer ?
#
loop_
_entity_poly.entity_id
_entity_poly.type
_entity_poly.pdbx_seq_one_letter_code
_entity_poly.pdbx_strand_id
1 'polypeptide(L)'
;MSAVGWFSYLKSRSTTQDSDGYFLAGRGLSAPFIAGSLLLTNLSAEQLIGLNGSAYGFNMSSMAWEVTAAVATIAMAFFFLPRYLRGGFTTLPQFLGDRYDDDVRRMSVVLFLLGYGLVTIPSVLYSGSVAVLKLFDVPQMLNVDYSTSLVLTVFVIGATGALYAILGGLKAVAVSDTINGIGLLIVGITVPLLGLALLGGDVISGIGIITTNHPEKLNAIGSASDPTPFGTVFTGMVFANLFYWCSNQY
;
A
#
# COMPACT_ATOMS: atom_id res chain seq x y z
N MET A 1 11.46 9.27 9.89
CA MET A 1 11.61 7.83 10.20
C MET A 1 12.33 7.57 11.52
N SER A 2 13.55 8.05 11.75
CA SER A 2 14.32 7.74 12.98
C SER A 2 13.67 8.23 14.29
N ALA A 3 13.01 9.40 14.28
CA ALA A 3 12.26 9.91 15.44
C ALA A 3 10.99 9.09 15.75
N VAL A 4 10.28 8.62 14.71
CA VAL A 4 9.11 7.74 14.84
C VAL A 4 9.54 6.36 15.34
N GLY A 5 10.67 5.84 14.85
CA GLY A 5 11.28 4.59 15.33
C GLY A 5 11.72 4.68 16.79
N TRP A 6 12.37 5.78 17.19
CA TRP A 6 12.76 6.04 18.58
C TRP A 6 11.55 6.18 19.52
N PHE A 7 10.51 6.91 19.09
CA PHE A 7 9.27 7.04 19.84
C PHE A 7 8.52 5.71 19.97
N SER A 8 8.49 4.90 18.91
CA SER A 8 7.90 3.56 18.92
C SER A 8 8.68 2.60 19.82
N TYR A 9 10.01 2.67 19.82
CA TYR A 9 10.87 1.93 20.73
C TYR A 9 10.61 2.30 22.21
N LEU A 10 10.49 3.59 22.52
CA LEU A 10 10.17 4.08 23.86
C LEU A 10 8.76 3.65 24.33
N LYS A 11 7.76 3.70 23.44
CA LYS A 11 6.38 3.30 23.74
C LYS A 11 6.22 1.78 23.86
N SER A 12 7.01 1.00 23.13
CA SER A 12 7.07 -0.45 23.26
C SER A 12 7.60 -0.89 24.64
N ARG A 13 8.45 -0.06 25.27
CA ARG A 13 9.04 -0.32 26.60
C ARG A 13 8.05 -0.12 27.76
N SER A 14 6.95 0.62 27.58
CA SER A 14 6.01 0.96 28.64
C SER A 14 4.73 0.11 28.68
N THR A 15 4.56 -0.86 27.78
CA THR A 15 3.41 -1.77 27.75
C THR A 15 3.85 -3.23 27.80
N THR A 16 4.23 -3.68 29.01
CA THR A 16 4.28 -5.08 29.41
C THR A 16 3.05 -5.42 30.23
N GLN A 17 1.87 -5.51 29.60
CA GLN A 17 0.74 -6.28 30.13
C GLN A 17 -0.03 -6.92 28.97
N ASP A 18 -0.02 -8.25 28.95
CA ASP A 18 -0.68 -9.22 28.07
C ASP A 18 -0.40 -9.19 26.56
N SER A 19 0.07 -10.34 26.06
CA SER A 19 0.13 -10.70 24.64
C SER A 19 -1.25 -10.59 23.97
N ASP A 20 -2.32 -10.88 24.71
CA ASP A 20 -3.69 -10.83 24.20
C ASP A 20 -4.17 -9.39 23.98
N GLY A 21 -3.76 -8.44 24.82
CA GLY A 21 -4.08 -7.02 24.65
C GLY A 21 -3.35 -6.38 23.47
N TYR A 22 -2.15 -6.89 23.15
CA TYR A 22 -1.33 -6.43 22.03
C TYR A 22 -1.81 -6.99 20.67
N PHE A 23 -2.27 -8.24 20.62
CA PHE A 23 -2.72 -8.88 19.38
C PHE A 23 -4.22 -8.73 19.07
N LEU A 24 -5.09 -8.66 20.09
CA LEU A 24 -6.55 -8.68 19.88
C LEU A 24 -7.22 -7.33 20.07
N ALA A 25 -6.47 -6.27 20.38
CA ALA A 25 -6.99 -4.93 20.67
C ALA A 25 -8.30 -4.99 21.49
N GLY A 26 -8.32 -5.87 22.50
CA GLY A 26 -9.43 -6.10 23.42
C GLY A 26 -10.82 -6.21 22.79
N ARG A 27 -11.07 -7.06 21.77
CA ARG A 27 -12.42 -7.41 21.25
C ARG A 27 -13.37 -6.23 20.92
N GLY A 28 -12.88 -4.99 20.88
CA GLY A 28 -13.68 -3.77 20.99
C GLY A 28 -13.33 -2.72 19.95
N LEU A 29 -12.61 -3.09 18.90
CA LEU A 29 -12.32 -2.19 17.79
C LEU A 29 -13.62 -1.85 17.06
N SER A 30 -13.96 -0.56 17.04
CA SER A 30 -15.13 -0.06 16.32
C SER A 30 -14.91 -0.20 14.81
N ALA A 31 -16.00 -0.41 14.05
CA ALA A 31 -15.92 -0.58 12.59
C ALA A 31 -15.13 0.52 11.85
N PRO A 32 -15.23 1.82 12.22
CA PRO A 32 -14.42 2.87 11.61
C PRO A 32 -12.91 2.70 11.86
N PHE A 33 -12.53 2.19 13.03
CA PHE A 33 -11.12 1.95 13.35
C PHE A 33 -10.57 0.78 12.54
N ILE A 34 -11.33 -0.30 12.39
CA ILE A 34 -10.94 -1.45 11.55
C ILE A 34 -10.81 -1.02 10.09
N ALA A 35 -11.81 -0.32 9.55
CA ALA A 35 -11.77 0.19 8.18
C ALA A 35 -10.60 1.16 7.96
N GLY A 36 -10.37 2.09 8.91
CA GLY A 36 -9.24 3.01 8.89
C GLY A 36 -7.92 2.26 8.91
N SER A 37 -7.74 1.28 9.80
CA SER A 37 -6.53 0.47 9.85
C SER A 37 -6.28 -0.29 8.55
N LEU A 38 -7.32 -0.92 7.97
CA LEU A 38 -7.20 -1.64 6.70
C LEU A 38 -6.79 -0.72 5.55
N LEU A 39 -7.36 0.48 5.48
CA LEU A 39 -6.96 1.49 4.49
C LEU A 39 -5.52 1.96 4.70
N LEU A 40 -5.13 2.23 5.95
CA LEU A 40 -3.77 2.68 6.28
C LEU A 40 -2.71 1.63 5.98
N THR A 41 -3.03 0.34 6.15
CA THR A 41 -2.14 -0.77 5.78
C THR A 41 -2.00 -0.92 4.26
N ASN A 42 -2.99 -0.50 3.48
CA ASN A 42 -2.91 -0.57 2.03
C ASN A 42 -2.15 0.62 1.41
N LEU A 43 -2.12 1.77 2.05
CA LEU A 43 -1.41 2.94 1.53
C LEU A 43 0.11 2.75 1.58
N SER A 44 0.75 2.71 0.41
CA SER A 44 2.20 2.67 0.29
C SER A 44 2.74 3.68 -0.73
N ALA A 45 4.07 3.76 -0.83
CA ALA A 45 4.75 4.56 -1.84
C ALA A 45 4.39 4.12 -3.28
N GLU A 46 4.05 2.85 -3.48
CA GLU A 46 3.61 2.32 -4.77
C GLU A 46 2.32 2.99 -5.23
N GLN A 47 1.31 3.11 -4.37
CA GLN A 47 0.06 3.78 -4.72
C GLN A 47 0.28 5.29 -4.89
N LEU A 48 1.00 5.94 -3.97
CA LEU A 48 1.18 7.39 -4.00
C LEU A 48 2.05 7.89 -5.15
N ILE A 49 3.00 7.10 -5.63
CA ILE A 49 3.91 7.50 -6.73
C ILE A 49 3.56 6.77 -8.03
N GLY A 50 3.32 5.46 -7.96
CA GLY A 50 3.03 4.61 -9.11
C GLY A 50 1.65 4.88 -9.71
N LEU A 51 0.57 4.69 -8.93
CA LEU A 51 -0.80 4.90 -9.44
C LEU A 51 -1.04 6.37 -9.81
N ASN A 52 -0.58 7.31 -8.99
CA ASN A 52 -0.68 8.74 -9.32
C ASN A 52 0.16 9.11 -10.55
N GLY A 53 1.36 8.54 -10.71
CA GLY A 53 2.19 8.74 -11.89
C GLY A 53 1.53 8.17 -13.15
N SER A 54 0.89 7.02 -13.03
CA SER A 54 0.08 6.40 -14.09
C SER A 54 -1.11 7.30 -14.48
N ALA A 55 -1.86 7.80 -13.49
CA ALA A 55 -3.00 8.68 -13.73
C ALA A 55 -2.57 10.02 -14.38
N TYR A 56 -1.42 10.57 -13.96
CA TYR A 56 -0.85 11.78 -14.55
C TYR A 56 -0.37 11.55 -15.99
N GLY A 57 0.34 10.45 -16.26
CA GLY A 57 0.84 10.11 -17.59
C GLY A 57 -0.29 9.81 -18.58
N PHE A 58 -1.33 9.10 -18.12
CA PHE A 58 -2.47 8.67 -18.92
C PHE A 58 -3.73 9.41 -18.48
N ASN A 59 -4.61 8.73 -17.73
CA ASN A 59 -5.89 9.24 -17.22
C ASN A 59 -6.34 8.45 -15.98
N MET A 60 -7.53 8.75 -15.47
CA MET A 60 -8.08 8.11 -14.27
C MET A 60 -8.48 6.63 -14.43
N SER A 61 -8.21 5.96 -15.55
CA SER A 61 -8.51 4.52 -15.73
C SER A 61 -7.87 3.62 -14.66
N SER A 62 -6.68 3.95 -14.18
CA SER A 62 -5.99 3.22 -13.10
C SER A 62 -6.76 3.21 -11.77
N MET A 63 -7.78 4.07 -11.58
CA MET A 63 -8.65 4.04 -10.41
C MET A 63 -9.46 2.74 -10.29
N ALA A 64 -9.60 1.99 -11.38
CA ALA A 64 -10.28 0.72 -11.37
C ALA A 64 -9.67 -0.24 -10.33
N TRP A 65 -8.37 -0.13 -10.02
CA TRP A 65 -7.70 -0.94 -8.98
C TRP A 65 -8.36 -0.74 -7.61
N GLU A 66 -8.63 0.50 -7.25
CA GLU A 66 -9.25 0.88 -5.98
C GLU A 66 -10.77 0.66 -5.97
N VAL A 67 -11.45 0.93 -7.09
CA VAL A 67 -12.91 0.76 -7.17
C VAL A 67 -13.30 -0.72 -7.09
N THR A 68 -12.55 -1.59 -7.78
CA THR A 68 -12.83 -3.04 -7.77
C THR A 68 -12.31 -3.73 -6.51
N ALA A 69 -11.30 -3.16 -5.85
CA ALA A 69 -10.88 -3.55 -4.51
C ALA A 69 -12.05 -3.53 -3.52
N ALA A 70 -12.87 -2.47 -3.51
CA ALA A 70 -14.03 -2.36 -2.61
C ALA A 70 -15.01 -3.53 -2.77
N VAL A 71 -15.24 -3.99 -4.01
CA VAL A 71 -16.09 -5.16 -4.29
C VAL A 71 -15.47 -6.43 -3.73
N ALA A 72 -14.15 -6.61 -3.91
CA ALA A 72 -13.42 -7.74 -3.35
C ALA A 72 -13.42 -7.72 -1.81
N THR A 73 -13.30 -6.55 -1.17
CA THR A 73 -13.39 -6.40 0.29
C THR A 73 -14.77 -6.78 0.83
N ILE A 74 -15.85 -6.40 0.13
CA ILE A 74 -17.21 -6.85 0.48
C ILE A 74 -17.30 -8.38 0.38
N ALA A 75 -16.76 -8.96 -0.70
CA ALA A 75 -16.73 -10.41 -0.85
C ALA A 75 -15.93 -11.08 0.28
N MET A 76 -14.78 -10.50 0.66
CA MET A 76 -13.97 -10.94 1.79
C MET A 76 -14.78 -10.95 3.08
N ALA A 77 -15.49 -9.86 3.40
CA ALA A 77 -16.25 -9.72 4.63
C ALA A 77 -17.40 -10.74 4.76
N PHE A 78 -18.16 -10.99 3.69
CA PHE A 78 -19.35 -11.86 3.74
C PHE A 78 -19.07 -13.33 3.44
N PHE A 79 -18.10 -13.65 2.59
CA PHE A 79 -17.88 -15.03 2.13
C PHE A 79 -16.61 -15.66 2.70
N PHE A 80 -15.48 -14.96 2.67
CA PHE A 80 -14.19 -15.56 3.01
C PHE A 80 -13.89 -15.48 4.51
N LEU A 81 -14.08 -14.30 5.12
CA LEU A 81 -13.82 -14.06 6.53
C LEU A 81 -14.57 -15.03 7.47
N PRO A 82 -15.87 -15.32 7.29
CA PRO A 82 -16.57 -16.28 8.14
C PRO A 82 -16.03 -17.71 8.00
N ARG A 83 -15.48 -18.07 6.84
CA ARG A 83 -14.87 -19.38 6.60
C ARG A 83 -13.49 -19.48 7.23
N TYR A 84 -12.65 -18.45 7.08
CA TYR A 84 -11.33 -18.41 7.68
C TYR A 84 -11.39 -18.46 9.21
N LEU A 85 -12.29 -17.66 9.81
CA LEU A 85 -12.45 -17.65 11.26
C LEU A 85 -12.98 -18.97 11.83
N ARG A 86 -13.88 -19.67 11.12
CA ARG A 86 -14.35 -21.00 11.54
C ARG A 86 -13.28 -22.08 11.42
N GLY A 87 -12.39 -21.94 10.44
CA GLY A 87 -11.32 -22.91 10.19
C GLY A 87 -10.15 -22.80 11.15
N GLY A 88 -10.00 -21.69 11.88
CA GLY A 88 -8.90 -21.49 12.82
C GLY A 88 -7.52 -21.41 12.18
N PHE A 89 -7.44 -21.28 10.84
CA PHE A 89 -6.19 -21.16 10.12
C PHE A 89 -5.60 -19.76 10.31
N THR A 90 -4.30 -19.69 10.58
CA THR A 90 -3.60 -18.41 10.76
C THR A 90 -2.99 -17.91 9.46
N THR A 91 -2.72 -18.80 8.49
CA THR A 91 -2.12 -18.43 7.20
C THR A 91 -2.79 -19.12 6.00
N LEU A 92 -2.78 -18.48 4.83
CA LEU A 92 -3.34 -19.07 3.60
C LEU A 92 -2.59 -20.35 3.17
N PRO A 93 -1.24 -20.43 3.19
CA PRO A 93 -0.55 -21.68 2.89
C PRO A 93 -0.95 -22.83 3.82
N GLN A 94 -1.18 -22.54 5.10
CA GLN A 94 -1.69 -23.55 6.05
C GLN A 94 -3.09 -24.02 5.63
N PHE A 95 -4.00 -23.10 5.30
CA PHE A 95 -5.32 -23.46 4.78
C PHE A 95 -5.24 -24.36 3.55
N LEU A 96 -4.34 -24.04 2.60
CA LEU A 96 -4.14 -24.86 1.40
C LEU A 96 -3.56 -26.24 1.73
N GLY A 97 -2.66 -26.33 2.70
CA GLY A 97 -2.09 -27.59 3.17
C GLY A 97 -3.13 -28.50 3.81
N ASP A 98 -3.93 -27.95 4.72
CA ASP A 98 -4.96 -28.70 5.43
C ASP A 98 -6.12 -29.11 4.50
N ARG A 99 -6.38 -28.34 3.44
CA ARG A 99 -7.43 -28.62 2.46
C ARG A 99 -7.01 -29.61 1.37
N TYR A 100 -5.74 -29.60 0.97
CA TYR A 100 -5.21 -30.40 -0.12
C TYR A 100 -4.12 -31.34 0.41
N ASP A 101 -2.86 -30.90 0.43
CA ASP A 101 -1.72 -31.64 0.93
C ASP A 101 -0.50 -30.72 1.22
N ASP A 102 0.53 -31.31 1.84
CA ASP A 102 1.77 -30.64 2.20
C ASP A 102 2.56 -30.11 0.98
N ASP A 103 2.41 -30.73 -0.20
CA ASP A 103 3.10 -30.30 -1.41
C ASP A 103 2.46 -29.03 -1.99
N VAL A 104 1.13 -28.92 -2.02
CA VAL A 104 0.42 -27.68 -2.37
C VAL A 104 0.78 -26.55 -1.40
N ARG A 105 0.89 -26.84 -0.09
CA ARG A 105 1.37 -25.86 0.90
C ARG A 105 2.76 -25.35 0.52
N ARG A 106 3.73 -26.23 0.28
CA ARG A 106 5.10 -25.85 -0.07
C ARG A 106 5.15 -25.03 -1.35
N MET A 107 4.41 -25.44 -2.39
CA MET A 107 4.35 -24.71 -3.65
C MET A 107 3.77 -23.30 -3.45
N SER A 108 2.71 -23.16 -2.65
CA SER A 108 2.13 -21.85 -2.35
C SER A 108 3.10 -20.93 -1.62
N VAL A 109 3.85 -21.44 -0.63
CA VAL A 109 4.88 -20.66 0.08
C VAL A 109 5.96 -20.17 -0.88
N VAL A 110 6.45 -21.03 -1.78
CA VAL A 110 7.45 -20.64 -2.78
C VAL A 110 6.90 -19.54 -3.70
N LEU A 111 5.66 -19.69 -4.18
CA LEU A 111 5.02 -18.68 -5.02
C LEU A 111 4.86 -17.33 -4.30
N PHE A 112 4.46 -17.32 -3.03
CA PHE A 112 4.36 -16.09 -2.23
C PHE A 112 5.72 -15.45 -2.01
N LEU A 113 6.76 -16.23 -1.67
CA LEU A 113 8.11 -15.72 -1.47
C LEU A 113 8.68 -15.11 -2.76
N LEU A 114 8.44 -15.73 -3.91
CA LEU A 114 8.83 -15.18 -5.20
C LEU A 114 8.06 -13.91 -5.52
N GLY A 115 6.74 -13.88 -5.29
CA GLY A 115 5.92 -12.69 -5.49
C GLY A 115 6.41 -11.50 -4.65
N TYR A 116 6.65 -11.72 -3.36
CA TYR A 116 7.15 -10.66 -2.49
C TYR A 116 8.58 -10.25 -2.83
N GLY A 117 9.48 -11.20 -3.08
CA GLY A 117 10.90 -10.94 -3.35
C GLY A 117 11.17 -10.30 -4.71
N LEU A 118 10.40 -10.67 -5.75
CA LEU A 118 10.64 -10.23 -7.12
C LEU A 118 9.72 -9.11 -7.59
N VAL A 119 8.56 -8.95 -6.97
CA VAL A 119 7.55 -7.96 -7.41
C VAL A 119 7.34 -6.91 -6.31
N THR A 120 6.84 -7.29 -5.15
CA THR A 120 6.40 -6.31 -4.13
C THR A 120 7.56 -5.51 -3.56
N ILE A 121 8.60 -6.16 -3.04
CA ILE A 121 9.74 -5.47 -2.41
C ILE A 121 10.46 -4.54 -3.42
N PRO A 122 10.82 -4.99 -4.64
CA PRO A 122 11.43 -4.11 -5.63
C PRO A 122 10.54 -2.92 -6.02
N SER A 123 9.25 -3.13 -6.25
CA SER A 123 8.32 -2.05 -6.61
C SER A 123 8.19 -0.99 -5.52
N VAL A 124 8.07 -1.40 -4.25
CA VAL A 124 7.99 -0.47 -3.11
C VAL A 124 9.30 0.29 -2.90
N LEU A 125 10.45 -0.39 -3.00
CA LEU A 125 11.76 0.26 -2.87
C LEU A 125 12.04 1.25 -4.01
N TYR A 126 11.69 0.88 -5.24
CA TYR A 126 11.85 1.76 -6.40
C TYR A 126 10.95 3.00 -6.29
N SER A 127 9.65 2.81 -6.08
CA SER A 127 8.68 3.92 -5.96
C SER A 127 9.03 4.85 -4.80
N GLY A 128 9.41 4.29 -3.63
CA GLY A 128 9.87 5.07 -2.48
C GLY A 128 11.15 5.86 -2.78
N SER A 129 12.09 5.28 -3.50
CA SER A 129 13.34 5.96 -3.87
C SER A 129 13.10 7.09 -4.87
N VAL A 130 12.23 6.89 -5.85
CA VAL A 130 11.80 7.96 -6.78
C VAL A 130 11.14 9.12 -6.03
N ALA A 131 10.32 8.83 -5.00
CA ALA A 131 9.73 9.85 -4.16
C ALA A 131 10.80 10.71 -3.47
N VAL A 132 11.76 10.07 -2.81
CA VAL A 132 12.85 10.76 -2.08
C VAL A 132 13.74 11.56 -3.03
N LEU A 133 14.12 10.98 -4.16
CA LEU A 133 14.93 11.65 -5.19
C LEU A 133 14.30 12.97 -5.63
N LYS A 134 13.01 12.96 -5.93
CA LYS A 134 12.29 14.14 -6.43
C LYS A 134 11.97 15.16 -5.34
N LEU A 135 11.64 14.70 -4.13
CA LEU A 135 11.29 15.59 -3.03
C LEU A 135 12.50 16.37 -2.48
N PHE A 136 13.66 15.73 -2.42
CA PHE A 136 14.87 16.31 -1.86
C PHE A 136 15.89 16.75 -2.92
N ASP A 137 15.60 16.57 -4.21
CA ASP A 137 16.51 16.93 -5.30
C ASP A 137 17.91 16.30 -5.12
N VAL A 138 17.91 15.04 -4.67
CA VAL A 138 19.12 14.30 -4.25
C VAL A 138 20.22 14.27 -5.30
N PRO A 139 19.95 14.15 -6.63
CA PRO A 139 20.99 14.20 -7.64
C PRO A 139 21.79 15.51 -7.61
N GLN A 140 21.13 16.67 -7.48
CA GLN A 140 21.81 17.95 -7.29
C GLN A 140 22.54 18.01 -5.94
N MET A 141 21.92 17.53 -4.85
CA MET A 141 22.52 17.59 -3.52
C MET A 141 23.82 16.80 -3.42
N LEU A 142 23.88 15.62 -4.02
CA LEU A 142 25.04 14.73 -3.98
C LEU A 142 25.96 14.89 -5.19
N ASN A 143 25.58 15.74 -6.16
CA ASN A 143 26.30 16.00 -7.41
C ASN A 143 26.68 14.72 -8.16
N VAL A 144 25.72 13.79 -8.27
CA VAL A 144 25.86 12.49 -8.93
C VAL A 144 24.70 12.25 -9.88
N ASP A 145 24.95 11.44 -10.91
CA ASP A 145 23.94 11.06 -11.89
C ASP A 145 22.67 10.47 -11.25
N TYR A 146 21.54 10.66 -11.93
CA TYR A 146 20.23 10.17 -11.48
C TYR A 146 20.23 8.66 -11.20
N SER A 147 20.82 7.87 -12.09
CA SER A 147 20.89 6.41 -11.95
C SER A 147 21.67 5.99 -10.70
N THR A 148 22.81 6.65 -10.45
CA THR A 148 23.62 6.39 -9.25
C THR A 148 22.89 6.81 -7.99
N SER A 149 22.25 7.98 -8.01
CA SER A 149 21.43 8.49 -6.91
C SER A 149 20.27 7.56 -6.58
N LEU A 150 19.62 6.99 -7.60
CA LEU A 150 18.54 6.02 -7.44
C LEU A 150 19.04 4.75 -6.75
N VAL A 151 20.12 4.15 -7.24
CA VAL A 151 20.68 2.93 -6.64
C VAL A 151 21.07 3.18 -5.19
N LEU A 152 21.76 4.29 -4.90
CA LEU A 152 22.13 4.67 -3.54
C LEU A 152 20.91 4.83 -2.64
N THR A 153 19.87 5.51 -3.12
CA THR A 153 18.64 5.73 -2.35
C THR A 153 17.92 4.41 -2.07
N VAL A 154 17.84 3.51 -3.07
CA VAL A 154 17.27 2.16 -2.90
C VAL A 154 18.03 1.40 -1.81
N PHE A 155 19.36 1.42 -1.84
CA PHE A 155 20.19 0.75 -0.83
C PHE A 155 20.00 1.35 0.56
N VAL A 156 19.92 2.68 0.69
CA VAL A 156 19.70 3.35 1.98
C VAL A 156 18.32 3.02 2.55
N ILE A 157 17.27 3.10 1.74
CA ILE A 157 15.90 2.75 2.17
C ILE A 157 15.83 1.26 2.53
N GLY A 158 16.38 0.39 1.70
CA GLY A 158 16.41 -1.06 1.96
C GLY A 158 17.18 -1.43 3.21
N ALA A 159 18.37 -0.86 3.41
CA ALA A 159 19.20 -1.12 4.59
C ALA A 159 18.54 -0.58 5.88
N THR A 160 17.98 0.63 5.84
CA THR A 160 17.26 1.20 6.99
C THR A 160 16.00 0.40 7.33
N GLY A 161 15.23 -0.02 6.32
CA GLY A 161 14.07 -0.90 6.50
C GLY A 161 14.45 -2.27 7.07
N ALA A 162 15.52 -2.89 6.57
CA ALA A 162 16.01 -4.17 7.06
C ALA A 162 16.53 -4.09 8.50
N LEU A 163 17.35 -3.07 8.81
CA LEU A 163 17.82 -2.82 10.19
C LEU A 163 16.64 -2.63 11.15
N TYR A 164 15.63 -1.89 10.71
CA TYR A 164 14.44 -1.65 11.49
C TYR A 164 13.62 -2.93 11.74
N ALA A 165 13.42 -3.76 10.71
CA ALA A 165 12.74 -5.03 10.83
C ALA A 165 13.48 -6.00 11.77
N ILE A 166 14.81 -6.08 11.65
CA ILE A 166 15.66 -6.97 12.45
C ILE A 166 15.71 -6.52 13.92
N LEU A 167 15.88 -5.23 14.18
CA LEU A 167 16.07 -4.69 15.54
C LEU A 167 14.74 -4.44 16.28
N GLY A 168 13.69 -4.07 15.55
CA GLY A 168 12.40 -3.68 16.13
C GLY A 168 11.43 -4.84 16.34
N GLY A 169 11.56 -5.91 15.54
CA GLY A 169 10.60 -7.02 15.52
C GLY A 169 9.20 -6.59 15.04
N LEU A 170 8.29 -7.56 14.89
CA LEU A 170 6.92 -7.36 14.40
C LEU A 170 6.15 -6.24 15.14
N LYS A 171 6.38 -6.10 16.46
CA LYS A 171 5.69 -5.10 17.27
C LYS A 171 6.08 -3.66 16.93
N ALA A 172 7.36 -3.40 16.72
CA ALA A 172 7.79 -2.07 16.34
C ALA A 172 7.25 -1.72 14.96
N VAL A 173 7.34 -2.66 14.01
CA VAL A 173 6.87 -2.49 12.62
C VAL A 173 5.39 -2.10 12.56
N ALA A 174 4.52 -2.80 13.28
CA ALA A 174 3.10 -2.46 13.32
C ALA A 174 2.82 -1.03 13.82
N VAL A 175 3.60 -0.55 14.82
CA VAL A 175 3.44 0.80 15.37
C VAL A 175 3.97 1.85 14.39
N SER A 176 5.11 1.63 13.75
CA SER A 176 5.61 2.57 12.74
C SER A 176 4.67 2.66 11.55
N ASP A 177 4.11 1.53 11.11
CA ASP A 177 3.23 1.50 9.94
C ASP A 177 1.94 2.27 10.21
N THR A 178 1.40 2.16 11.43
CA THR A 178 0.23 2.96 11.83
C THR A 178 0.54 4.47 11.78
N ILE A 179 1.67 4.90 12.33
CA ILE A 179 2.06 6.32 12.36
C ILE A 179 2.35 6.83 10.94
N ASN A 180 3.10 6.07 10.16
CA ASN A 180 3.45 6.40 8.79
C ASN A 180 2.20 6.45 7.90
N GLY A 181 1.28 5.50 8.05
CA GLY A 181 0.00 5.48 7.33
C GLY A 181 -0.79 6.75 7.57
N ILE A 182 -0.92 7.22 8.82
CA ILE A 182 -1.60 8.49 9.13
C ILE A 182 -0.90 9.65 8.43
N GLY A 183 0.44 9.68 8.44
CA GLY A 183 1.22 10.69 7.72
C GLY A 183 0.95 10.67 6.22
N LEU A 184 0.93 9.48 5.61
CA LEU A 184 0.64 9.28 4.18
C LEU A 184 -0.79 9.72 3.84
N LEU A 185 -1.76 9.47 4.73
CA LEU A 185 -3.15 9.93 4.55
C LEU A 185 -3.23 11.46 4.55
N ILE A 186 -2.56 12.12 5.50
CA ILE A 186 -2.50 13.59 5.56
C ILE A 186 -1.88 14.14 4.27
N VAL A 187 -0.76 13.57 3.82
CA VAL A 187 -0.10 13.97 2.57
C VAL A 187 -1.01 13.73 1.37
N GLY A 188 -1.65 12.56 1.29
CA GLY A 188 -2.54 12.17 0.20
C GLY A 188 -3.76 13.07 0.05
N ILE A 189 -4.25 13.67 1.14
CA ILE A 189 -5.34 14.66 1.10
C ILE A 189 -4.80 16.07 0.83
N THR A 190 -3.70 16.45 1.50
CA THR A 190 -3.21 17.83 1.48
C THR A 190 -2.58 18.21 0.13
N VAL A 191 -1.81 17.31 -0.49
CA VAL A 191 -1.09 17.60 -1.73
C VAL A 191 -2.04 17.93 -2.89
N PRO A 192 -3.10 17.14 -3.17
CA PRO A 192 -4.08 17.51 -4.19
C PRO A 192 -4.79 18.83 -3.91
N LEU A 193 -5.17 19.10 -2.65
CA LEU A 193 -5.85 20.34 -2.28
C LEU A 193 -4.96 21.57 -2.51
N LEU A 194 -3.70 21.50 -2.08
CA LEU A 194 -2.73 22.57 -2.32
C LEU A 194 -2.45 22.73 -3.82
N GLY A 195 -2.33 21.63 -4.57
CA GLY A 195 -2.14 21.67 -6.03
C GLY A 195 -3.29 22.37 -6.74
N LEU A 196 -4.54 22.07 -6.37
CA LEU A 196 -5.73 22.72 -6.92
C LEU A 196 -5.81 24.20 -6.54
N ALA A 197 -5.51 24.53 -5.28
CA ALA A 197 -5.49 25.91 -4.81
C ALA A 197 -4.41 26.75 -5.51
N LEU A 198 -3.22 26.19 -5.77
CA LEU A 198 -2.16 26.86 -6.52
C LEU A 198 -2.53 27.04 -8.00
N LEU A 199 -3.27 26.09 -8.58
CA LEU A 199 -3.71 26.16 -9.97
C LEU A 199 -4.79 27.22 -10.21
N GLY A 200 -5.78 27.31 -9.33
CA GLY A 200 -6.96 28.16 -9.50
C GLY A 200 -7.07 29.36 -8.56
N GLY A 201 -6.11 29.57 -7.66
CA GLY A 201 -6.20 30.54 -6.55
C GLY A 201 -7.02 30.00 -5.35
N ASP A 202 -8.01 29.15 -5.63
CA ASP A 202 -8.74 28.35 -4.65
C ASP A 202 -9.04 26.94 -5.21
N VAL A 203 -9.43 26.02 -4.33
CA VAL A 203 -9.64 24.60 -4.69
C VAL A 203 -10.76 24.44 -5.73
N ILE A 204 -11.86 25.19 -5.61
CA ILE A 204 -13.04 25.05 -6.47
C ILE A 204 -12.70 25.53 -7.88
N SER A 205 -12.06 26.69 -7.98
CA SER A 205 -11.57 27.22 -9.26
C SER A 205 -10.54 26.28 -9.90
N GLY A 206 -9.65 25.67 -9.10
CA GLY A 206 -8.70 24.67 -9.57
C GLY A 206 -9.37 23.45 -10.20
N ILE A 207 -10.45 22.95 -9.60
CA ILE A 207 -11.25 21.85 -10.17
C ILE A 207 -11.89 22.28 -11.50
N GLY A 208 -12.40 23.51 -11.57
CA GLY A 208 -12.97 24.09 -12.80
C GLY A 208 -11.96 24.11 -13.95
N ILE A 209 -10.71 24.47 -13.65
CA ILE A 209 -9.62 24.49 -14.65
C ILE A 209 -9.32 23.08 -15.16
N ILE A 210 -9.17 22.09 -14.27
CA ILE A 210 -8.87 20.72 -14.69
C ILE A 210 -10.00 20.13 -15.53
N THR A 211 -11.25 20.32 -15.08
CA THR A 211 -12.44 19.78 -15.77
C THR A 211 -12.67 20.41 -17.14
N THR A 212 -12.20 21.64 -17.36
CA THR A 212 -12.37 22.35 -18.64
C THR A 212 -11.19 22.16 -19.59
N ASN A 213 -9.96 22.26 -19.08
CA ASN A 213 -8.75 22.25 -19.92
C ASN A 213 -8.20 20.85 -20.17
N HIS A 214 -8.44 19.92 -19.25
CA HIS A 214 -7.93 18.54 -19.32
C HIS A 214 -8.99 17.48 -18.98
N PRO A 215 -10.19 17.51 -19.61
CA PRO A 215 -11.25 16.55 -19.33
C PRO A 215 -10.84 15.10 -19.64
N GLU A 216 -9.89 14.89 -20.56
CA GLU A 216 -9.35 13.58 -20.91
C GLU A 216 -8.65 12.91 -19.73
N LYS A 217 -8.05 13.67 -18.81
CA LYS A 217 -7.41 13.15 -17.61
C LYS A 217 -8.42 12.57 -16.62
N LEU A 218 -9.67 13.05 -16.66
CA LEU A 218 -10.75 12.60 -15.80
C LEU A 218 -11.50 11.38 -16.35
N ASN A 219 -11.09 10.83 -17.49
CA ASN A 219 -11.69 9.63 -18.05
C ASN A 219 -11.31 8.39 -17.22
N ALA A 220 -12.29 7.82 -16.53
CA ALA A 220 -12.15 6.61 -15.72
C ALA A 220 -12.32 5.29 -16.51
N ILE A 221 -12.86 5.33 -17.73
CA ILE A 221 -13.04 4.16 -18.59
C ILE A 221 -11.75 3.88 -19.38
N GLY A 222 -11.11 4.96 -19.82
CA GLY A 222 -9.92 4.91 -20.66
C GLY A 222 -10.19 4.32 -22.06
N SER A 223 -9.11 4.00 -22.75
CA SER A 223 -8.99 3.44 -24.08
C SER A 223 -8.26 2.10 -24.03
N ALA A 224 -8.20 1.38 -25.15
CA ALA A 224 -7.51 0.09 -25.22
C ALA A 224 -5.99 0.20 -24.97
N SER A 225 -5.40 1.38 -25.14
CA SER A 225 -3.97 1.65 -24.91
C SER A 225 -3.65 2.19 -23.51
N ASP A 226 -4.67 2.44 -22.69
CA ASP A 226 -4.45 2.95 -21.34
C ASP A 226 -3.98 1.84 -20.40
N PRO A 227 -3.37 2.19 -19.25
CA PRO A 227 -2.80 1.22 -18.32
C PRO A 227 -3.82 0.21 -17.79
N THR A 228 -5.09 0.61 -17.70
CA THR A 228 -6.18 -0.25 -17.25
C THR A 228 -7.39 -0.11 -18.18
N PRO A 229 -7.40 -0.79 -19.34
CA PRO A 229 -8.55 -0.75 -20.25
C PRO A 229 -9.79 -1.33 -19.59
N PHE A 230 -10.96 -0.73 -19.79
CA PHE A 230 -12.21 -1.16 -19.12
C PHE A 230 -12.52 -2.67 -19.20
N GLY A 231 -12.20 -3.33 -20.31
CA GLY A 231 -12.41 -4.77 -20.46
C GLY A 231 -11.62 -5.63 -19.47
N THR A 232 -10.48 -5.14 -18.95
CA THR A 232 -9.65 -5.90 -18.00
C THR A 232 -10.32 -6.07 -16.64
N VAL A 233 -11.25 -5.17 -16.29
CA VAL A 233 -12.08 -5.22 -15.09
C VAL A 233 -12.79 -6.57 -14.97
N PHE A 234 -13.32 -7.07 -16.08
CA PHE A 234 -14.13 -8.30 -16.12
C PHE A 234 -13.33 -9.56 -16.45
N THR A 235 -12.06 -9.43 -16.85
CA THR A 235 -11.24 -10.58 -17.25
C THR A 235 -10.24 -10.93 -16.15
N GLY A 236 -9.11 -10.24 -16.05
CA GLY A 236 -8.04 -10.58 -15.10
C GLY A 236 -8.13 -9.85 -13.76
N MET A 237 -8.62 -8.61 -13.79
CA MET A 237 -8.52 -7.70 -12.65
C MET A 237 -9.42 -8.11 -11.49
N VAL A 238 -10.62 -8.63 -11.76
CA VAL A 238 -11.51 -9.17 -10.72
C VAL A 238 -10.85 -10.30 -9.94
N PHE A 239 -10.14 -11.20 -10.62
CA PHE A 239 -9.43 -12.31 -9.97
C PHE A 239 -8.21 -11.81 -9.21
N ALA A 240 -7.46 -10.86 -9.77
CA ALA A 240 -6.33 -10.25 -9.11
C ALA A 240 -6.76 -9.55 -7.79
N ASN A 241 -7.86 -8.80 -7.81
CA ASN A 241 -8.38 -8.16 -6.61
C ASN A 241 -8.99 -9.13 -5.60
N LEU A 242 -9.68 -10.18 -6.05
CA LEU A 242 -10.15 -11.23 -5.12
C LEU A 242 -8.97 -11.94 -4.47
N PHE A 243 -7.93 -12.28 -5.22
CA PHE A 243 -6.70 -12.83 -4.66
C PHE A 243 -6.07 -11.84 -3.67
N TYR A 244 -5.86 -10.60 -4.08
CA TYR A 244 -5.20 -9.59 -3.25
C TYR A 244 -5.97 -9.31 -1.95
N TRP A 245 -7.27 -9.07 -2.02
CA TRP A 245 -8.06 -8.66 -0.85
C TRP A 245 -8.62 -9.81 -0.03
N CYS A 246 -8.76 -11.02 -0.60
CA CYS A 246 -9.29 -12.16 0.13
C CYS A 246 -8.19 -13.15 0.56
N SER A 247 -7.06 -13.20 -0.14
CA SER A 247 -6.06 -14.27 0.04
C SER A 247 -4.67 -13.74 0.41
N ASN A 248 -4.31 -12.53 -0.01
CA ASN A 248 -3.01 -11.94 0.30
C ASN A 248 -2.99 -11.48 1.76
N GLN A 249 -2.13 -12.10 2.56
CA GLN A 249 -1.96 -11.78 3.98
C GLN A 249 -0.59 -11.11 4.14
N TYR A 250 -0.62 -9.80 4.40
CA TYR A 250 0.54 -8.99 4.77
C TYR A 250 0.84 -9.12 6.26
#